data_AF-A0A9D4JSQ2-F1
#
_entry.id   AF-A0A9D4JSQ2-F1
#
_cell.length_a   1.000
_cell.length_b   1.000
_cell.length_c   1.000
_cell.angle_alpha   90.00
_cell.angle_beta   90.00
_cell.angle_gamma   90.00
#
_symmetry.space_group_name_H-M   'P 1'
#
loop_
_entity.id
_entity.type
_entity.pdbx_description
1 polymer ?
#
loop_
_entity_poly.entity_id
_entity_poly.type
_entity_poly.pdbx_seq_one_letter_code
_entity_poly.pdbx_strand_id
1 'polypeptide(L)'
;MIPLAMTFCGFVVFTNLSLETNTVGTYQLIKTMTTPCIMLIQTQYYEKSFSLPVKLSVIPIAVGVFLNSMFDIKFSLIGIIFATVGVLVTSLYQVWVGEKQKEFQVNSMQLLYYQAPLSALMLVVVIPFIEPINLSKVFTLWPLETLGMVLASGVVAFSVNLSIFWIIGNTSPVTYNMVGHLKFCLTLLGGYLLFHDHLNWLQITGILTTLSGVIAYTHFKMQENKVPTPAAIKATV
;
A
#
# COMPACT_ATOMS: atom_id res chain seq x y z
N MET A 1 18.49 -8.27 2.02
CA MET A 1 18.11 -6.85 2.28
C MET A 1 18.12 -5.99 1.02
N ILE A 2 19.12 -6.12 0.14
CA ILE A 2 19.19 -5.35 -1.13
C ILE A 2 17.91 -5.42 -1.99
N PRO A 3 17.33 -6.61 -2.28
CA PRO A 3 16.10 -6.67 -3.09
C PRO A 3 14.91 -5.96 -2.42
N LEU A 4 14.80 -6.06 -1.09
CA LEU A 4 13.74 -5.40 -0.32
C LEU A 4 13.88 -3.87 -0.34
N ALA A 5 15.10 -3.35 -0.22
CA ALA A 5 15.35 -1.92 -0.35
C ALA A 5 15.07 -1.41 -1.77
N MET A 6 15.44 -2.19 -2.80
CA MET A 6 15.16 -1.87 -4.19
C MET A 6 13.64 -1.80 -4.47
N THR A 7 12.86 -2.76 -3.99
CA THR A 7 11.40 -2.73 -4.16
C THR A 7 10.74 -1.63 -3.32
N PHE A 8 11.29 -1.26 -2.17
CA PHE A 8 10.85 -0.07 -1.46
C PHE A 8 11.09 1.21 -2.26
N CYS A 9 12.28 1.39 -2.85
CA CYS A 9 12.59 2.55 -3.66
C CYS A 9 11.65 2.64 -4.88
N GLY A 10 11.46 1.52 -5.58
CA GLY A 10 10.51 1.46 -6.69
C GLY A 10 9.07 1.72 -6.24
N PHE A 11 8.65 1.21 -5.08
CA PHE A 11 7.35 1.51 -4.49
C PHE A 11 7.18 3.02 -4.31
N VAL A 12 8.12 3.69 -3.65
CA VAL A 12 8.05 5.15 -3.42
C VAL A 12 8.04 5.91 -4.74
N VAL A 13 8.97 5.60 -5.64
CA VAL A 13 9.15 6.33 -6.90
C VAL A 13 7.94 6.15 -7.83
N PHE A 14 7.56 4.92 -8.15
CA PHE A 14 6.50 4.67 -9.13
C PHE A 14 5.13 5.06 -8.60
N THR A 15 4.88 4.95 -7.29
CA THR A 15 3.59 5.40 -6.74
C THR A 15 3.48 6.93 -6.73
N ASN A 16 4.57 7.65 -6.48
CA ASN A 16 4.58 9.11 -6.57
C ASN A 16 4.46 9.59 -8.03
N LEU A 17 5.22 9.00 -8.97
CA LEU A 17 5.11 9.31 -10.40
C LEU A 17 3.71 9.01 -10.94
N SER A 18 3.10 7.91 -10.50
CA SER A 18 1.71 7.59 -10.84
C SER A 18 0.73 8.63 -10.30
N LEU A 19 0.93 9.13 -9.08
CA LEU A 19 0.07 10.17 -8.49
C LEU A 19 0.27 11.54 -9.15
N GLU A 20 1.48 11.84 -9.62
CA GLU A 20 1.78 13.07 -10.37
C GLU A 20 1.13 13.07 -11.76
N THR A 21 1.11 11.90 -12.43
CA THR A 21 0.65 11.78 -13.82
C THR A 21 -0.80 11.33 -13.99
N ASN A 22 -1.42 10.75 -12.95
CA ASN A 22 -2.82 10.35 -12.94
C ASN A 22 -3.64 11.14 -11.92
N THR A 23 -4.95 11.18 -12.14
CA THR A 23 -5.88 11.64 -11.10
C THR A 23 -5.91 10.69 -9.92
N VAL A 24 -6.39 11.18 -8.77
CA VAL A 24 -6.51 10.40 -7.54
C VAL A 24 -7.43 9.20 -7.77
N GLY A 25 -8.55 9.39 -8.47
CA GLY A 25 -9.46 8.31 -8.85
C GLY A 25 -8.79 7.19 -9.65
N THR A 26 -8.04 7.53 -10.70
CA THR A 26 -7.29 6.53 -11.50
C THR A 26 -6.23 5.83 -10.65
N TYR A 27 -5.48 6.58 -9.84
CA TYR A 27 -4.47 6.00 -8.93
C TYR A 27 -5.08 4.97 -7.98
N GLN A 28 -6.22 5.28 -7.34
CA GLN A 28 -6.86 4.38 -6.37
C GLN A 28 -7.48 3.14 -7.04
N LEU A 29 -8.06 3.32 -8.23
CA LEU A 29 -8.61 2.21 -9.00
C LEU A 29 -7.51 1.19 -9.35
N ILE A 30 -6.39 1.64 -9.89
CA ILE A 30 -5.26 0.76 -10.24
C ILE A 30 -4.65 0.18 -8.96
N LYS A 31 -4.48 0.97 -7.90
CA LYS A 31 -3.95 0.51 -6.60
C LYS A 31 -4.79 -0.62 -5.99
N THR A 32 -6.09 -0.68 -6.25
CA THR A 32 -6.95 -1.78 -5.77
C THR A 32 -6.54 -3.14 -6.35
N MET A 33 -5.84 -3.16 -7.50
CA MET A 33 -5.23 -4.37 -8.07
C MET A 33 -4.01 -4.88 -7.28
N THR A 34 -3.48 -4.10 -6.32
CA THR A 34 -2.39 -4.55 -5.44
C THR A 34 -2.82 -5.77 -4.63
N THR A 35 -4.06 -5.80 -4.13
CA THR A 35 -4.62 -6.93 -3.37
C THR A 35 -4.62 -8.25 -4.16
N PRO A 36 -5.24 -8.35 -5.36
CA PRO A 36 -5.19 -9.58 -6.15
C PRO A 36 -3.77 -9.93 -6.58
N CYS A 37 -2.91 -8.96 -6.93
CA CYS A 37 -1.50 -9.23 -7.22
C CYS A 37 -0.78 -9.88 -6.03
N ILE A 38 -0.98 -9.39 -4.80
CA ILE A 38 -0.42 -10.00 -3.59
C ILE A 38 -0.93 -11.43 -3.41
N MET A 39 -2.24 -11.64 -3.55
CA MET A 39 -2.82 -12.98 -3.40
C MET A 39 -2.24 -13.96 -4.42
N LEU A 40 -2.05 -13.52 -5.67
CA LEU A 40 -1.40 -14.32 -6.72
C LEU A 40 0.05 -14.64 -6.38
N ILE A 41 0.86 -13.64 -6.00
CA ILE A 41 2.26 -13.83 -5.61
C ILE A 41 2.37 -14.81 -4.43
N GLN A 42 1.55 -14.63 -3.39
CA GLN A 42 1.56 -15.49 -2.22
C GLN A 42 1.10 -16.92 -2.51
N THR A 43 0.16 -17.10 -3.44
CA THR A 43 -0.30 -18.44 -3.83
C THR A 43 0.75 -19.16 -4.68
N GLN A 44 1.38 -18.47 -5.64
CA GLN A 44 2.31 -19.08 -6.59
C GLN A 44 3.71 -19.32 -6.03
N TYR A 45 4.25 -18.37 -5.24
CA TYR A 45 5.65 -18.41 -4.79
C TYR A 45 5.82 -18.84 -3.34
N TYR A 46 4.76 -18.77 -2.52
CA TYR A 46 4.82 -19.04 -1.08
C TYR A 46 3.76 -20.05 -0.62
N GLU A 47 3.11 -20.74 -1.57
CA GLU A 47 2.14 -21.82 -1.34
C GLU A 47 1.00 -21.46 -0.35
N LYS A 48 0.65 -20.17 -0.24
CA LYS A 48 -0.43 -19.73 0.64
C LYS A 48 -1.78 -19.91 -0.02
N SER A 49 -2.65 -20.69 0.61
CA SER A 49 -4.04 -20.83 0.18
C SER A 49 -4.93 -19.73 0.79
N PHE A 50 -5.77 -19.13 -0.04
CA PHE A 50 -6.86 -18.25 0.40
C PHE A 50 -8.21 -18.92 0.11
N SER A 51 -9.12 -18.94 1.08
CA SER A 51 -10.47 -19.46 0.85
C SER A 51 -11.24 -18.63 -0.18
N LEU A 52 -12.23 -19.27 -0.80
CA LEU A 52 -13.11 -18.63 -1.76
C LEU A 52 -13.85 -17.41 -1.17
N PRO A 53 -14.37 -17.42 0.07
CA PRO A 53 -14.98 -16.24 0.68
C PRO A 53 -14.03 -15.04 0.78
N VAL A 54 -12.76 -15.27 1.12
CA VAL A 54 -11.74 -14.21 1.17
C VAL A 54 -11.48 -13.64 -0.22
N LYS A 55 -11.36 -14.49 -1.26
CA LYS A 55 -11.21 -14.03 -2.65
C LYS A 55 -12.43 -13.22 -3.12
N LEU A 56 -13.64 -13.69 -2.82
CA LEU A 56 -14.88 -13.01 -3.21
C LEU A 56 -15.05 -11.66 -2.52
N SER A 57 -14.54 -11.48 -1.30
CA SER A 57 -14.60 -10.20 -0.58
C SER A 57 -13.81 -9.07 -1.24
N VAL A 58 -12.86 -9.38 -2.14
CA VAL A 58 -12.11 -8.37 -2.91
C VAL A 58 -12.97 -7.73 -4.01
N ILE A 59 -13.98 -8.44 -4.52
CA ILE A 59 -14.87 -7.96 -5.59
C ILE A 59 -15.67 -6.71 -5.16
N PRO A 60 -16.42 -6.71 -4.04
CA PRO A 60 -17.16 -5.51 -3.62
C PRO A 60 -16.22 -4.35 -3.30
N ILE A 61 -14.99 -4.61 -2.83
CA ILE A 61 -13.99 -3.56 -2.62
C ILE A 61 -13.60 -2.91 -3.94
N ALA A 62 -13.28 -3.70 -4.97
CA ALA A 62 -12.96 -3.19 -6.30
C ALA A 62 -14.12 -2.39 -6.91
N VAL A 63 -15.35 -2.89 -6.79
CA VAL A 63 -16.56 -2.19 -7.24
C VAL A 63 -16.75 -0.88 -6.49
N GLY A 64 -16.62 -0.89 -5.16
CA GLY A 64 -16.77 0.31 -4.32
C GLY A 64 -15.75 1.40 -4.63
N VAL A 65 -14.48 1.03 -4.81
CA VAL A 65 -13.42 1.98 -5.19
C VAL A 65 -13.67 2.53 -6.60
N PHE A 66 -14.14 1.71 -7.53
CA PHE A 66 -14.53 2.16 -8.85
C PHE A 66 -15.66 3.19 -8.77
N LEU A 67 -16.77 2.87 -8.08
CA LEU A 67 -17.92 3.78 -7.89
C LEU A 67 -17.50 5.12 -7.29
N ASN A 68 -16.61 5.09 -6.30
CA ASN A 68 -16.08 6.30 -5.68
C ASN A 68 -15.23 7.16 -6.64
N SER A 69 -14.54 6.52 -7.57
CA SER A 69 -13.58 7.16 -8.45
C SER A 69 -14.16 7.56 -9.81
N MET A 70 -15.38 7.11 -10.16
CA MET A 70 -15.93 7.23 -11.52
C MET A 70 -15.86 8.64 -12.13
N PHE A 71 -16.09 9.68 -11.33
CA PHE A 71 -16.10 11.07 -11.81
C PHE A 71 -14.72 11.73 -11.85
N ASP A 72 -13.71 11.11 -11.24
CA ASP A 72 -12.34 11.62 -11.17
C ASP A 72 -11.37 10.79 -12.04
N ILE A 73 -11.85 9.86 -12.87
CA ILE A 73 -10.98 9.05 -13.72
C ILE A 73 -10.55 9.86 -14.95
N LYS A 74 -9.25 10.10 -15.07
CA LYS A 74 -8.61 10.50 -16.33
C LYS A 74 -7.47 9.52 -16.61
N PHE A 75 -7.47 8.99 -17.83
CA PHE A 75 -6.47 8.04 -18.26
C PHE A 75 -5.34 8.76 -19.00
N SER A 76 -4.12 8.56 -18.52
CA SER A 76 -2.89 8.98 -19.17
C SER A 76 -2.08 7.73 -19.48
N LEU A 77 -1.63 7.54 -20.72
CA LEU A 77 -0.90 6.33 -21.11
C LEU A 77 0.38 6.15 -20.26
N ILE A 78 1.14 7.24 -20.10
CA ILE A 78 2.36 7.23 -19.27
C ILE A 78 2.02 6.96 -17.80
N GLY A 79 0.94 7.54 -17.31
CA GLY A 79 0.48 7.35 -15.94
C GLY A 79 0.02 5.91 -15.68
N ILE A 80 -0.64 5.26 -16.65
CA ILE A 80 -1.03 3.85 -16.54
C ILE A 80 0.22 2.96 -16.45
N ILE A 81 1.25 3.21 -17.27
CA ILE A 81 2.51 2.44 -17.21
C ILE A 81 3.14 2.57 -15.82
N PHE A 82 3.30 3.79 -15.29
CA PHE A 82 3.82 3.99 -13.93
C PHE A 82 2.95 3.36 -12.86
N ALA A 83 1.62 3.42 -12.99
CA ALA A 83 0.70 2.81 -12.05
C ALA A 83 0.78 1.29 -12.05
N THR A 84 0.85 0.65 -13.23
CA THR A 84 0.97 -0.81 -13.36
C THR A 84 2.30 -1.30 -12.78
N VAL A 85 3.42 -0.67 -13.13
CA VAL A 85 4.73 -1.00 -12.53
C VAL A 85 4.69 -0.75 -11.03
N GLY A 86 4.08 0.35 -10.60
CA GLY A 86 3.87 0.68 -9.20
C GLY A 86 3.11 -0.41 -8.44
N VAL A 87 2.03 -0.97 -9.00
CA VAL A 87 1.27 -2.06 -8.37
C VAL A 87 2.09 -3.34 -8.26
N LEU A 88 2.85 -3.71 -9.30
CA LEU A 88 3.70 -4.89 -9.27
C LEU A 88 4.82 -4.75 -8.22
N VAL A 89 5.50 -3.62 -8.19
CA VAL A 89 6.56 -3.36 -7.20
C VAL A 89 5.99 -3.26 -5.78
N THR A 90 4.83 -2.61 -5.61
CA THR A 90 4.15 -2.49 -4.30
C THR A 90 3.75 -3.85 -3.77
N SER A 91 3.15 -4.70 -4.61
CA SER A 91 2.72 -6.04 -4.21
C SER A 91 3.91 -6.92 -3.83
N LEU A 92 4.98 -6.91 -4.63
CA LEU A 92 6.24 -7.60 -4.29
C LEU A 92 6.86 -7.08 -2.98
N TYR A 93 6.94 -5.75 -2.82
CA TYR A 93 7.46 -5.13 -1.62
C TYR A 93 6.70 -5.57 -0.37
N GLN A 94 5.37 -5.47 -0.38
CA GLN A 94 4.56 -5.83 0.78
C GLN A 94 4.64 -7.32 1.11
N VAL A 95 4.70 -8.20 0.10
CA VAL A 95 4.95 -9.63 0.33
C VAL A 95 6.32 -9.83 0.98
N TRP A 96 7.38 -9.26 0.42
CA TRP A 96 8.72 -9.40 0.98
C TRP A 96 8.88 -8.80 2.37
N VAL A 97 8.20 -7.71 2.72
CA VAL A 97 8.19 -7.19 4.10
C VAL A 97 7.67 -8.27 5.05
N GLY A 98 6.58 -8.96 4.71
CA GLY A 98 6.02 -10.02 5.55
C GLY A 98 6.89 -11.27 5.62
N GLU A 99 7.38 -11.73 4.47
CA GLU A 99 8.19 -12.95 4.40
C GLU A 99 9.57 -12.76 5.03
N LYS A 100 10.22 -11.59 4.84
CA LYS A 100 11.55 -11.33 5.44
C LYS A 100 11.50 -11.15 6.95
N GLN A 101 10.40 -10.63 7.53
CA GLN A 101 10.24 -10.63 8.99
C GLN A 101 10.20 -12.07 9.54
N LYS A 102 9.55 -13.00 8.84
CA LYS A 102 9.47 -14.42 9.21
C LYS A 102 10.78 -15.17 8.96
N GLU A 103 11.40 -14.96 7.80
CA GLU A 103 12.64 -15.62 7.39
C GLU A 103 13.79 -15.28 8.34
N PHE A 104 13.94 -14.01 8.71
CA PHE A 104 15.00 -13.57 9.61
C PHE A 104 14.61 -13.55 11.09
N GLN A 105 13.35 -13.88 11.42
CA GLN A 105 12.83 -13.83 12.80
C GLN A 105 13.06 -12.47 13.47
N VAL A 106 12.89 -11.40 12.71
CA VAL A 106 13.11 -10.01 13.17
C VAL A 106 11.80 -9.29 13.38
N ASN A 107 11.77 -8.38 14.36
CA ASN A 107 10.61 -7.50 14.56
C ASN A 107 10.54 -6.42 13.47
N SER A 108 9.37 -5.82 13.28
CA SER A 108 9.06 -4.76 12.31
C SER A 108 10.05 -3.59 12.37
N MET A 109 10.41 -3.14 13.58
CA MET A 109 11.37 -2.05 13.76
C MET A 109 12.79 -2.43 13.36
N GLN A 110 13.22 -3.67 13.63
CA GLN A 110 14.55 -4.16 13.25
C GLN A 110 14.65 -4.27 11.73
N LEU A 111 13.63 -4.82 11.06
CA LEU A 111 13.64 -4.91 9.60
C LEU A 111 13.68 -3.52 8.95
N LEU A 112 12.92 -2.56 9.47
CA LEU A 112 12.95 -1.17 9.01
C LEU A 112 14.32 -0.54 9.23
N TYR A 113 14.96 -0.76 10.38
CA TYR A 113 16.29 -0.24 10.69
C TYR A 113 17.34 -0.71 9.68
N TYR A 114 17.31 -1.98 9.26
CA TYR A 114 18.23 -2.51 8.25
C TYR A 114 17.91 -2.06 6.82
N GLN A 115 16.64 -1.82 6.50
CA GLN A 115 16.21 -1.40 5.16
C GLN A 115 16.42 0.09 4.92
N ALA A 116 16.06 0.94 5.88
CA ALA A 116 16.01 2.40 5.74
C ALA A 116 17.32 3.04 5.21
N PRO A 117 18.52 2.77 5.77
CA PRO A 117 19.75 3.40 5.28
C PRO A 117 20.08 2.97 3.85
N LEU A 118 19.83 1.70 3.51
CA LEU A 118 20.08 1.19 2.16
C LEU A 118 19.14 1.83 1.14
N SER A 119 17.85 1.96 1.49
CA SER A 119 16.87 2.65 0.67
C SER A 119 17.20 4.13 0.49
N ALA A 120 17.68 4.81 1.54
CA ALA A 120 18.09 6.20 1.44
C ALA A 120 19.24 6.39 0.45
N LEU A 121 20.28 5.54 0.52
CA LEU A 121 21.40 5.57 -0.43
C LEU A 121 20.94 5.32 -1.87
N MET A 122 20.06 4.34 -2.09
CA MET A 122 19.51 4.06 -3.41
C MET A 122 18.69 5.23 -3.95
N LEU A 123 17.84 5.86 -3.13
CA LEU A 123 17.05 7.01 -3.54
C LEU A 123 17.92 8.21 -3.90
N VAL A 124 19.00 8.48 -3.16
CA VAL A 124 19.97 9.54 -3.51
C VAL A 124 20.55 9.34 -4.90
N VAL A 125 20.79 8.09 -5.31
CA VAL A 125 21.26 7.77 -6.67
C VAL A 125 20.15 7.94 -7.72
N VAL A 126 18.89 7.64 -7.38
CA VAL A 126 17.77 7.70 -8.32
C VAL A 126 17.26 9.13 -8.56
N ILE A 127 17.25 9.99 -7.53
CA ILE A 127 16.74 11.37 -7.59
C ILE A 127 17.28 12.17 -8.80
N PRO A 128 18.59 12.19 -9.10
CA PRO A 128 19.15 12.91 -10.24
C PRO A 128 18.57 12.55 -11.62
N PHE A 129 18.05 11.34 -11.77
CA PHE A 129 17.52 10.86 -13.04
C PHE A 129 16.03 11.20 -13.22
N ILE A 130 15.32 11.49 -12.13
CA ILE A 130 13.87 11.72 -12.14
C ILE A 130 13.58 13.21 -12.00
N GLU A 131 14.29 13.90 -11.12
CA GLU A 131 14.09 15.32 -10.85
C GLU A 131 15.22 16.16 -11.46
N PRO A 132 14.89 17.30 -12.11
CA PRO A 132 15.91 18.22 -12.60
C PRO A 132 16.65 18.87 -11.43
N ILE A 133 17.87 18.39 -11.15
CA ILE A 133 18.69 18.95 -10.06
C ILE A 133 19.20 20.33 -10.46
N ASN A 134 18.60 21.36 -9.88
CA ASN A 134 19.18 22.69 -9.85
C ASN A 134 20.13 22.81 -8.64
N LEU A 135 21.42 22.52 -8.84
CA LEU A 135 22.43 22.59 -7.76
C LEU A 135 22.41 23.93 -7.02
N SER A 136 22.13 25.02 -7.73
CA SER A 136 21.99 26.36 -7.17
C SER A 136 20.87 26.51 -6.14
N LYS A 137 19.78 25.73 -6.22
CA LYS A 137 18.68 25.71 -5.25
C LYS A 137 18.90 24.71 -4.10
N VAL A 138 19.80 23.76 -4.27
CA VAL A 138 20.11 22.78 -3.19
C VAL A 138 20.95 23.44 -2.10
N PHE A 139 21.89 24.30 -2.47
CA PHE A 139 22.79 24.99 -1.55
C PHE A 139 22.26 26.32 -1.00
N THR A 140 21.01 26.70 -1.30
CA THR A 140 20.40 27.89 -0.68
C THR A 140 20.09 27.66 0.78
N LEU A 141 20.23 28.70 1.60
CA LEU A 141 19.81 28.66 3.00
C LEU A 141 18.27 28.59 3.06
N TRP A 142 17.73 27.45 3.48
CA TRP A 142 16.29 27.24 3.58
C TRP A 142 15.74 27.90 4.86
N PRO A 143 14.54 28.52 4.81
CA PRO A 143 13.87 29.04 5.99
C PRO A 143 13.66 27.95 7.06
N LEU A 144 13.75 28.32 8.34
CA LEU A 144 13.57 27.38 9.45
C LEU A 144 12.19 26.72 9.43
N GLU A 145 11.16 27.44 8.96
CA GLU A 145 9.80 26.92 8.78
C GLU A 145 9.76 25.78 7.75
N THR A 146 10.44 25.93 6.62
CA THR A 146 10.54 24.89 5.58
C THR A 146 11.26 23.66 6.12
N LEU A 147 12.38 23.86 6.83
CA LEU A 147 13.10 22.76 7.46
C LEU A 147 12.23 22.03 8.50
N GLY A 148 11.48 22.79 9.31
CA GLY A 148 10.52 22.25 10.27
C GLY A 148 9.43 21.40 9.62
N MET A 149 8.84 21.86 8.51
CA MET A 149 7.84 21.10 7.76
C MET A 149 8.40 19.82 7.13
N VAL A 150 9.64 19.87 6.61
CA VAL A 150 10.33 18.68 6.06
C VAL A 150 10.65 17.66 7.15
N LEU A 151 11.11 18.10 8.33
CA LEU A 151 11.34 17.20 9.46
C LEU A 151 10.02 16.58 9.94
N ALA A 152 8.95 17.37 10.04
CA ALA A 152 7.64 16.87 10.43
C ALA A 152 7.10 15.82 9.45
N SER A 153 7.21 16.07 8.13
CA SER A 153 6.80 15.09 7.11
C SER A 153 7.67 13.82 7.17
N GLY A 154 8.96 13.95 7.47
CA GLY A 154 9.86 12.82 7.71
C GLY A 154 9.43 11.95 8.89
N VAL A 155 9.02 12.54 10.02
CA VAL A 155 8.49 11.81 11.19
C VAL A 155 7.19 11.08 10.84
N VAL A 156 6.29 11.73 10.10
CA VAL A 156 5.05 11.10 9.61
C VAL A 156 5.36 9.95 8.64
N ALA A 157 6.29 10.15 7.71
CA ALA A 157 6.71 9.13 6.74
C ALA A 157 7.34 7.92 7.44
N PHE A 158 8.20 8.14 8.44
CA PHE A 158 8.72 7.06 9.29
C PHE A 158 7.59 6.32 10.01
N SER A 159 6.62 7.03 10.58
CA SER A 159 5.49 6.43 11.29
C SER A 159 4.60 5.58 10.37
N VAL A 160 4.37 6.05 9.14
CA VAL A 160 3.67 5.27 8.10
C VAL A 160 4.46 4.01 7.75
N ASN A 161 5.77 4.12 7.52
CA ASN A 161 6.62 2.97 7.24
C ASN A 161 6.63 1.97 8.39
N LEU A 162 6.75 2.42 9.64
CA LEU A 162 6.66 1.56 10.80
C LEU A 162 5.29 0.84 10.86
N SER A 163 4.21 1.56 10.59
CA SER A 163 2.85 1.00 10.55
C SER A 163 2.68 -0.07 9.46
N ILE A 164 3.28 0.13 8.28
CA ILE A 164 3.30 -0.88 7.20
C ILE A 164 3.91 -2.17 7.72
N PHE A 165 5.11 -2.10 8.31
CA PHE A 165 5.84 -3.28 8.75
C PHE A 165 5.14 -3.96 9.91
N TRP A 166 4.57 -3.18 10.83
CA TRP A 166 3.87 -3.68 12.00
C TRP A 166 2.57 -4.40 11.63
N ILE A 167 1.74 -3.82 10.76
CA ILE A 167 0.51 -4.47 10.31
C ILE A 167 0.84 -5.73 9.52
N ILE A 168 1.78 -5.66 8.57
CA ILE A 168 2.15 -6.80 7.74
C ILE A 168 2.77 -7.93 8.57
N GLY A 169 3.64 -7.60 9.52
CA GLY A 169 4.31 -8.54 10.41
C GLY A 169 3.37 -9.30 11.33
N ASN A 170 2.41 -8.59 11.93
CA ASN A 170 1.45 -9.18 12.86
C ASN A 170 0.25 -9.83 12.16
N THR A 171 -0.03 -9.47 10.89
CA THR A 171 -1.19 -9.97 10.15
C THR A 171 -0.80 -10.55 8.79
N SER A 172 -1.00 -9.79 7.70
CA SER A 172 -0.61 -10.16 6.36
C SER A 172 -0.53 -8.94 5.42
N PRO A 173 0.18 -9.05 4.29
CA PRO A 173 0.18 -8.04 3.24
C PRO A 173 -1.22 -7.71 2.69
N VAL A 174 -2.09 -8.74 2.57
CA VAL A 174 -3.47 -8.57 2.09
C VAL A 174 -4.28 -7.75 3.10
N THR A 175 -4.16 -8.04 4.40
CA THR A 175 -4.81 -7.27 5.48
C THR A 175 -4.37 -5.81 5.49
N TYR A 176 -3.08 -5.53 5.24
CA TYR A 176 -2.58 -4.15 5.12
C TYR A 176 -3.28 -3.38 3.98
N ASN A 177 -3.54 -4.00 2.82
CA ASN A 177 -4.29 -3.34 1.75
C ASN A 177 -5.73 -3.02 2.15
N MET A 178 -6.37 -3.89 2.93
CA MET A 178 -7.72 -3.62 3.43
C MET A 178 -7.76 -2.40 4.35
N VAL A 179 -6.76 -2.26 5.24
CA VAL A 179 -6.56 -1.05 6.04
C VAL A 179 -6.30 0.18 5.16
N GLY A 180 -5.58 0.00 4.05
CA GLY A 180 -5.40 1.04 3.03
C GLY A 180 -6.70 1.53 2.41
N HIS A 181 -7.62 0.61 2.06
CA HIS A 181 -8.94 0.96 1.55
C HIS A 181 -9.81 1.63 2.62
N LEU A 182 -9.73 1.18 3.87
CA LEU A 182 -10.39 1.84 5.00
C LEU A 182 -9.87 3.28 5.20
N LYS A 183 -8.55 3.48 5.19
CA LYS A 183 -7.91 4.81 5.27
C LYS A 183 -8.43 5.74 4.17
N PHE A 184 -8.57 5.21 2.95
CA PHE A 184 -9.10 5.99 1.83
C PHE A 184 -10.54 6.45 2.07
N CYS A 185 -11.44 5.54 2.49
CA CYS A 185 -12.82 5.90 2.85
C CYS A 185 -12.87 6.95 3.97
N LEU A 186 -12.05 6.81 5.01
CA LEU A 186 -11.98 7.80 6.10
C LEU A 186 -11.47 9.16 5.62
N THR A 187 -10.56 9.18 4.66
CA THR A 187 -10.03 10.43 4.09
C THR A 187 -11.12 11.17 3.31
N LEU A 188 -11.95 10.46 2.54
CA LEU A 188 -13.07 11.06 1.80
C LEU A 188 -14.17 11.59 2.73
N LEU A 189 -14.53 10.81 3.76
CA LEU A 189 -15.49 11.23 4.78
C LEU A 189 -14.96 12.43 5.59
N GLY A 190 -13.67 12.42 5.94
CA GLY A 190 -13.01 13.56 6.59
C GLY A 190 -13.01 14.81 5.70
N GLY A 191 -12.80 14.63 4.39
CA GLY A 191 -12.91 15.68 3.38
C GLY A 191 -14.28 16.37 3.42
N TYR A 192 -15.33 15.55 3.34
CA TYR A 192 -16.72 16.01 3.45
C TYR A 192 -17.02 16.73 4.77
N LEU A 193 -16.60 16.17 5.91
CA LEU A 193 -16.93 16.72 7.23
C LEU A 193 -16.15 17.99 7.59
N LEU A 194 -14.88 18.09 7.18
CA LEU A 194 -14.01 19.21 7.55
C LEU A 194 -14.07 20.36 6.53
N PHE A 195 -14.03 20.02 5.23
CA PHE A 195 -13.95 21.01 4.15
C PHE A 195 -15.29 21.28 3.47
N HIS A 196 -16.36 20.58 3.87
CA HIS A 196 -17.70 20.71 3.31
C HIS A 196 -17.74 20.42 1.80
N ASP A 197 -16.82 19.59 1.30
CA ASP A 197 -16.79 19.16 -0.10
C ASP A 197 -18.07 18.41 -0.46
N HIS A 198 -18.62 18.61 -1.66
CA HIS A 198 -19.83 17.92 -2.08
C HIS A 198 -19.52 16.47 -2.48
N LEU A 199 -20.04 15.50 -1.71
CA LEU A 199 -20.02 14.09 -2.09
C LEU A 199 -21.22 13.76 -3.00
N ASN A 200 -20.92 13.17 -4.15
CA ASN A 200 -21.95 12.63 -5.04
C ASN A 200 -22.58 11.37 -4.43
N TRP A 201 -23.83 11.09 -4.79
CA TRP A 201 -24.54 9.88 -4.34
C TRP A 201 -23.78 8.58 -4.69
N LEU A 202 -23.12 8.51 -5.85
CA LEU A 202 -22.29 7.36 -6.23
C LEU A 202 -21.05 7.20 -5.34
N GLN A 203 -20.48 8.29 -4.83
CA GLN A 203 -19.34 8.22 -3.90
C GLN A 203 -19.78 7.67 -2.55
N ILE A 204 -20.96 8.10 -2.07
CA ILE A 204 -21.55 7.57 -0.83
C ILE A 204 -21.82 6.07 -0.96
N THR A 205 -22.45 5.62 -2.04
CA THR A 205 -22.68 4.18 -2.27
C THR A 205 -21.36 3.43 -2.43
N GLY A 206 -20.38 3.99 -3.13
CA GLY A 206 -19.03 3.42 -3.27
C GLY A 206 -18.30 3.25 -1.93
N ILE A 207 -18.39 4.24 -1.03
CA ILE A 207 -17.84 4.15 0.33
C ILE A 207 -18.52 3.00 1.11
N LEU A 208 -19.86 2.93 1.08
CA LEU A 208 -20.60 1.87 1.77
C LEU A 208 -20.26 0.47 1.24
N THR A 209 -20.17 0.31 -0.08
CA THR A 209 -19.77 -0.97 -0.71
C THR A 209 -18.32 -1.35 -0.39
N THR A 210 -17.42 -0.38 -0.35
CA THR A 210 -16.02 -0.62 0.02
C THR A 210 -15.91 -1.09 1.47
N LEU A 211 -16.59 -0.39 2.40
CA LEU A 211 -16.59 -0.74 3.82
C LEU A 211 -17.22 -2.12 4.08
N SER A 212 -18.34 -2.45 3.42
CA SER A 212 -18.95 -3.77 3.56
C SER A 212 -18.03 -4.88 3.08
N GLY A 213 -17.30 -4.66 1.98
CA GLY A 213 -16.27 -5.58 1.48
C GLY A 213 -15.11 -5.77 2.47
N VAL A 214 -14.59 -4.69 3.06
CA VAL A 214 -13.52 -4.74 4.08
C VAL A 214 -13.98 -5.48 5.34
N ILE A 215 -15.22 -5.26 5.78
CA ILE A 215 -15.81 -5.97 6.93
C ILE A 215 -15.96 -7.46 6.61
N ALA A 216 -16.49 -7.80 5.43
CA ALA A 216 -16.63 -9.19 4.99
C ALA A 216 -15.27 -9.91 4.92
N TYR A 217 -14.25 -9.27 4.33
CA TYR A 217 -12.88 -9.79 4.32
C TYR A 217 -12.40 -10.09 5.74
N THR A 218 -12.53 -9.11 6.64
CA THR A 218 -12.03 -9.22 8.02
C THR A 218 -12.71 -10.37 8.75
N HIS A 219 -14.04 -10.49 8.60
CA HIS A 219 -14.82 -11.55 9.20
C HIS A 219 -14.40 -12.94 8.69
N PHE A 220 -14.30 -13.14 7.37
CA PHE A 220 -13.88 -14.42 6.81
C PHE A 220 -12.44 -14.77 7.17
N LYS A 221 -11.52 -13.79 7.17
CA LYS A 221 -10.13 -14.01 7.56
C LYS A 221 -9.99 -14.41 9.03
N MET A 222 -10.78 -13.80 9.91
CA MET A 222 -10.82 -14.17 11.32
C MET A 222 -11.37 -15.59 11.55
N GLN A 223 -12.34 -16.02 10.74
CA GLN A 223 -12.87 -17.38 10.80
C GLN A 223 -11.83 -18.42 10.36
N GLU A 224 -11.09 -18.15 9.26
CA GLU A 224 -9.99 -19.02 8.83
C GLU A 224 -8.94 -19.21 9.93
N ASN A 225 -8.57 -18.13 10.64
CA ASN A 225 -7.58 -18.20 11.71
C ASN A 225 -8.07 -18.99 12.94
N LYS A 226 -9.38 -19.19 13.11
CA LYS A 226 -9.98 -19.97 14.21
C LYS A 226 -10.11 -21.46 13.89
N VAL A 227 -10.13 -21.84 12.61
CA VAL A 227 -10.23 -23.25 12.19
C VAL A 227 -8.81 -23.79 12.01
N PRO A 228 -8.33 -24.72 12.86
CA PRO A 228 -6.99 -25.30 12.69
C PRO A 228 -6.92 -26.04 11.36
N THR A 229 -5.87 -25.79 10.57
CA THR A 229 -5.60 -26.56 9.36
C THR A 229 -5.41 -28.05 9.74
N PRO A 230 -6.08 -29.02 9.08
CA PRO A 230 -6.02 -30.46 9.41
C PRO A 230 -4.64 -31.14 9.23
N ALA A 231 -3.57 -30.40 8.90
CA ALA A 231 -2.25 -30.97 8.65
C ALA A 231 -1.54 -31.50 9.91
N ALA A 232 -2.00 -31.12 11.11
CA ALA A 232 -1.39 -31.55 12.37
C ALA A 232 -1.73 -32.99 12.82
N ILE A 233 -2.59 -33.71 12.09
CA ILE A 233 -3.05 -35.06 12.50
C ILE A 233 -2.19 -36.19 11.90
N LYS A 234 -1.32 -35.92 10.91
CA LYS A 234 -0.50 -36.95 10.25
C LYS A 234 0.89 -37.21 10.84
N ALA A 235 1.26 -36.60 11.96
CA ALA A 235 2.59 -36.75 12.56
C ALA A 235 2.64 -37.61 13.85
N THR A 236 1.57 -38.32 14.20
CA THR A 236 1.51 -39.10 15.45
C THR A 236 1.03 -40.54 15.26
N VAL A 237 1.43 -41.20 14.18
CA VAL A 237 1.30 -42.68 14.07
C VAL A 237 2.62 -43.27 13.63
#